data_AF-A0A9W6DSI1-F1
#
_entry.id   AF-A0A9W6DSI1-F1
#
_cell.length_a   1.000
_cell.length_b   1.000
_cell.length_c   1.000
_cell.angle_alpha   90.00
_cell.angle_beta   90.00
_cell.angle_gamma   90.00
#
_symmetry.space_group_name_H-M   'P 1'
#
loop_
_entity.id
_entity.type
_entity.pdbx_description
1 polymer ?
#
loop_
_entity_poly.entity_id
_entity_poly.type
_entity_poly.pdbx_seq_one_letter_code
_entity_poly.pdbx_strand_id
1 'polypeptide(L)'
;SLNDDTGFPFIYVFKQATNTAGVNGLTAIILIPVILSNILFNASTARQTFSFARDRGLPFSSWIAKVDEKRKLPVNSIILSCIISALLSLINIGSETAFNAIVSLNVAALMFSYSISMSCLIWRKLFHPHTLPPARWGLGCYGLAVNIIGWLYVLFALFWSFWPEATPVTTETFNWSVVIFVAVFLMYENTISLKTTVATLKLECDSVASEVLECEE
;
A
#
# COMPACT_ATOMS: atom_id res chain seq x y z
N SER A 1 13.28 8.89 30.63
CA SER A 1 12.23 9.75 30.07
C SER A 1 12.88 10.88 29.27
N LEU A 2 12.46 11.08 28.01
CA LEU A 2 12.80 12.17 27.07
C LEU A 2 14.28 12.50 26.75
N ASN A 3 15.27 12.03 27.53
CA ASN A 3 16.70 12.31 27.36
C ASN A 3 17.59 11.07 27.62
N ASP A 4 17.06 9.85 27.46
CA ASP A 4 17.90 8.64 27.54
C ASP A 4 18.55 8.40 26.17
N ASP A 5 19.89 8.26 26.13
CA ASP A 5 20.71 8.12 24.91
C ASP A 5 20.30 6.95 24.00
N THR A 6 19.45 6.05 24.51
CA THR A 6 18.96 4.89 23.77
C THR A 6 17.91 5.24 22.72
N GLY A 7 17.19 6.37 22.84
CA GLY A 7 16.15 6.77 21.88
C GLY A 7 14.90 5.87 21.84
N PHE A 8 14.90 4.74 22.57
CA PHE A 8 13.82 3.74 22.55
C PHE A 8 13.14 3.62 23.92
N PRO A 9 11.84 3.97 24.04
CA PRO A 9 11.13 3.97 25.33
C PRO A 9 11.12 2.61 26.03
N PHE A 10 11.08 1.50 25.29
CA PHE A 10 11.05 0.16 25.88
C PHE A 10 12.39 -0.25 26.51
N ILE A 11 13.52 0.20 25.96
CA ILE A 11 14.86 -0.07 26.52
C ILE A 11 15.01 0.64 27.86
N TYR A 12 14.53 1.89 27.94
CA TYR A 12 14.50 2.64 29.19
C TYR A 12 13.70 1.91 30.29
N VAL A 13 12.52 1.38 29.95
CA VAL A 13 11.71 0.59 30.90
C VAL A 13 12.45 -0.67 31.37
N PHE A 14 13.14 -1.37 30.47
CA PHE A 14 13.92 -2.55 30.85
C PHE A 14 15.13 -2.20 31.72
N LYS A 15 15.84 -1.10 31.42
CA LYS A 15 16.92 -0.60 32.27
C LYS A 15 16.44 -0.28 33.69
N GLN A 16 15.22 0.20 33.84
CA GLN A 16 14.64 0.50 35.15
C GLN A 16 14.17 -0.77 35.89
N ALA A 17 13.80 -1.82 35.16
CA ALA A 17 13.27 -3.07 35.74
C ALA A 17 14.34 -4.14 36.02
N THR A 18 15.50 -4.13 35.35
CA THR A 18 16.48 -5.21 35.46
C THR A 18 17.93 -4.76 35.23
N ASN A 19 18.89 -5.66 35.45
CA ASN A 19 20.32 -5.43 35.24
C ASN A 19 20.69 -5.53 33.73
N THR A 20 21.86 -5.06 33.33
CA THR A 20 22.28 -4.97 31.90
C THR A 20 22.13 -6.30 31.12
N ALA A 21 22.43 -7.43 31.75
CA ALA A 21 22.24 -8.75 31.14
C ALA A 21 20.75 -9.09 30.88
N GLY A 22 19.86 -8.68 31.79
CA GLY A 22 18.42 -8.84 31.62
C GLY A 22 17.86 -7.94 30.52
N VAL A 23 18.35 -6.70 30.40
CA VAL A 23 17.96 -5.78 29.32
C VAL A 23 18.33 -6.36 27.96
N ASN A 24 19.54 -6.90 27.81
CA ASN A 24 19.99 -7.53 26.57
C ASN A 24 19.17 -8.77 26.23
N GLY A 25 18.87 -9.62 27.23
CA GLY A 25 18.02 -10.80 27.04
C GLY A 25 16.60 -10.45 26.60
N LEU A 26 15.95 -9.52 27.28
CA LEU A 26 14.59 -9.04 26.94
C LEU A 26 14.55 -8.36 25.57
N THR A 27 15.58 -7.58 25.24
CA THR A 27 15.70 -6.94 23.92
C THR A 27 15.85 -7.99 22.82
N ALA A 28 16.69 -9.02 23.02
CA ALA A 28 16.85 -10.11 22.05
C ALA A 28 15.53 -10.88 21.81
N ILE A 29 14.74 -11.12 22.87
CA ILE A 29 13.43 -11.76 22.78
C ILE A 29 12.46 -10.96 21.89
N ILE A 30 12.54 -9.62 21.88
CA ILE A 30 11.70 -8.76 21.03
C ILE A 30 12.26 -8.67 19.59
N LEU A 31 13.58 -8.65 19.43
CA LEU A 31 14.21 -8.56 18.11
C LEU A 31 13.93 -9.81 17.25
N ILE A 32 13.86 -11.00 17.84
CA ILE A 32 13.60 -12.24 17.10
C ILE A 32 12.25 -12.18 16.35
N PRO A 33 11.10 -11.91 17.01
CA PRO A 33 9.82 -11.69 16.34
C PRO A 33 9.87 -10.59 15.28
N VAL A 34 10.54 -9.46 15.55
CA VAL A 34 10.65 -8.35 14.60
C VAL A 34 11.32 -8.80 13.30
N ILE A 35 12.42 -9.56 13.39
CA ILE A 35 13.13 -10.09 12.21
C ILE A 35 12.21 -11.06 11.43
N LEU A 36 11.54 -11.98 12.13
CA LEU A 36 10.62 -12.94 11.51
C LEU A 36 9.43 -12.23 10.83
N SER A 37 8.85 -11.22 11.46
CA SER A 37 7.77 -10.40 10.88
C SER A 37 8.23 -9.70 9.61
N ASN A 38 9.43 -9.11 9.59
CA ASN A 38 9.96 -8.46 8.38
C ASN A 38 10.11 -9.44 7.20
N ILE A 39 10.56 -10.67 7.47
CA ILE A 39 10.66 -11.73 6.45
C ILE A 39 9.26 -12.07 5.90
N LEU A 40 8.27 -12.22 6.79
CA LEU A 40 6.89 -12.51 6.41
C LEU A 40 6.24 -11.37 5.61
N PHE A 41 6.48 -10.12 6.00
CA PHE A 41 6.03 -8.94 5.26
C PHE A 41 6.62 -8.91 3.86
N ASN A 42 7.93 -9.09 3.73
CA ASN A 42 8.58 -9.11 2.41
C ASN A 42 8.03 -10.25 1.52
N ALA A 43 7.81 -11.44 2.10
CA ALA A 43 7.19 -12.55 1.38
C ALA A 43 5.73 -12.28 0.98
N SER A 44 4.96 -11.53 1.79
CA SER A 44 3.60 -11.10 1.45
C SER A 44 3.61 -10.08 0.31
N THR A 45 4.45 -9.04 0.42
CA THR A 45 4.61 -8.00 -0.61
C THR A 45 5.04 -8.60 -1.93
N ALA A 46 6.02 -9.50 -1.95
CA ALA A 46 6.44 -10.16 -3.18
C ALA A 46 5.32 -10.97 -3.86
N ARG A 47 4.42 -11.61 -3.08
CA ARG A 47 3.26 -12.32 -3.64
C ARG A 47 2.21 -11.37 -4.22
N GLN A 48 1.98 -10.23 -3.57
CA GLN A 48 1.08 -9.18 -4.09
C GLN A 48 1.64 -8.59 -5.40
N THR A 49 2.92 -8.23 -5.42
CA THR A 49 3.62 -7.74 -6.61
C THR A 49 3.58 -8.76 -7.75
N PHE A 50 3.82 -10.04 -7.45
CA PHE A 50 3.72 -11.11 -8.42
C PHE A 50 2.31 -11.26 -9.01
N SER A 51 1.26 -11.25 -8.16
CA SER A 51 -0.12 -11.34 -8.63
C SER A 51 -0.47 -10.17 -9.53
N PHE A 52 -0.04 -8.96 -9.18
CA PHE A 52 -0.29 -7.76 -9.98
C PHE A 52 0.51 -7.78 -11.31
N ALA A 53 1.74 -8.31 -11.31
CA ALA A 53 2.51 -8.51 -12.53
C ALA A 53 1.86 -9.55 -13.47
N ARG A 54 1.26 -10.61 -12.92
CA ARG A 54 0.51 -11.60 -13.72
C ARG A 54 -0.66 -10.95 -14.47
N ASP A 55 -1.31 -10.00 -13.83
CA ASP A 55 -2.42 -9.24 -14.42
C ASP A 55 -1.94 -8.09 -15.34
N ARG A 56 -0.65 -8.11 -15.73
CA ARG A 56 0.04 -7.11 -16.59
C ARG A 56 -0.04 -5.68 -16.05
N GLY A 57 -0.21 -5.51 -14.73
CA GLY A 57 -0.33 -4.19 -14.09
C GLY A 57 0.97 -3.41 -13.92
N LEU A 58 2.13 -4.04 -14.12
CA LEU A 58 3.45 -3.42 -13.94
C LEU A 58 4.25 -3.29 -15.24
N PRO A 59 5.10 -2.25 -15.38
CA PRO A 59 6.12 -2.23 -16.42
C PRO A 59 7.06 -3.42 -16.22
N PHE A 60 7.47 -4.07 -17.32
CA PHE A 60 8.25 -5.32 -17.29
C PHE A 60 7.54 -6.49 -16.57
N SER A 61 6.22 -6.52 -16.62
CA SER A 61 5.40 -7.60 -16.04
C SER A 61 5.85 -9.01 -16.44
N SER A 62 6.35 -9.21 -17.66
CA SER A 62 6.87 -10.50 -18.14
C SER A 62 8.09 -11.01 -17.37
N TRP A 63 8.95 -10.13 -16.86
CA TRP A 63 10.10 -10.49 -16.05
C TRP A 63 9.69 -10.68 -14.58
N ILE A 64 8.85 -9.78 -14.05
CA ILE A 64 8.42 -9.80 -12.65
C ILE A 64 7.50 -11.01 -12.35
N ALA A 65 6.63 -11.37 -13.31
CA ALA A 65 5.72 -12.51 -13.21
C ALA A 65 6.39 -13.86 -13.54
N LYS A 66 7.71 -13.90 -13.77
CA LYS A 66 8.42 -15.16 -13.99
C LYS A 66 8.63 -15.89 -12.66
N VAL A 67 8.11 -17.11 -12.58
CA VAL A 67 8.31 -18.02 -11.43
C VAL A 67 9.48 -18.94 -11.74
N ASP A 68 10.34 -19.16 -10.75
CA ASP A 68 11.41 -20.16 -10.84
C ASP A 68 10.81 -21.58 -10.73
N GLU A 69 11.10 -22.43 -11.71
CA GLU A 69 10.51 -23.77 -11.84
C GLU A 69 10.98 -24.75 -10.75
N LYS A 70 12.21 -24.57 -10.23
CA LYS A 70 12.75 -25.42 -9.16
C LYS A 70 12.25 -25.01 -7.79
N ARG A 71 12.16 -23.70 -7.54
CA ARG A 71 11.79 -23.17 -6.21
C ARG A 71 10.30 -22.91 -6.07
N LYS A 72 9.53 -22.87 -7.16
CA LYS A 72 8.10 -22.48 -7.21
C LYS A 72 7.82 -21.13 -6.54
N LEU A 73 8.82 -20.26 -6.50
CA LEU A 73 8.76 -18.94 -5.86
C LEU A 73 9.03 -17.84 -6.89
N PRO A 74 8.36 -16.68 -6.78
CA PRO A 74 8.61 -15.54 -7.67
C PRO A 74 9.86 -14.77 -7.21
N VAL A 75 11.04 -15.32 -7.47
CA VAL A 75 12.33 -14.77 -7.03
C VAL A 75 12.54 -13.33 -7.53
N ASN A 76 12.15 -13.04 -8.77
CA ASN A 76 12.27 -11.71 -9.36
C ASN A 76 11.45 -10.65 -8.59
N SER A 77 10.23 -11.00 -8.16
CA SER A 77 9.39 -10.12 -7.34
C SER A 77 9.99 -9.89 -5.95
N ILE A 78 10.64 -10.91 -5.36
CA ILE A 78 11.32 -10.77 -4.07
C ILE A 78 12.52 -9.83 -4.19
N ILE A 79 13.36 -10.02 -5.21
CA ILE A 79 14.53 -9.17 -5.46
C ILE A 79 14.09 -7.71 -5.67
N LEU A 80 13.03 -7.48 -6.45
CA LEU A 80 12.48 -6.15 -6.68
C LEU A 80 12.05 -5.49 -5.36
N SER A 81 11.28 -6.18 -4.52
CA SER A 81 10.87 -5.67 -3.21
C SER A 81 12.07 -5.35 -2.31
N CYS A 82 13.10 -6.20 -2.28
CA CYS A 82 14.32 -5.94 -1.52
C CYS A 82 15.09 -4.71 -2.02
N ILE A 83 15.21 -4.53 -3.33
CA ILE A 83 15.88 -3.37 -3.92
C ILE A 83 15.13 -2.09 -3.58
N ILE A 84 13.80 -2.08 -3.73
CA ILE A 84 12.97 -0.92 -3.38
C ILE A 84 13.13 -0.58 -1.90
N SER A 85 13.06 -1.57 -1.01
CA SER A 85 13.28 -1.35 0.43
C SER A 85 14.67 -0.78 0.73
N ALA A 86 15.72 -1.30 0.08
CA ALA A 86 17.09 -0.80 0.25
C ALA A 86 17.24 0.65 -0.23
N LEU A 87 16.62 0.99 -1.35
CA LEU A 87 16.59 2.37 -1.87
C LEU A 87 15.85 3.32 -0.92
N LEU A 88 14.72 2.88 -0.36
CA LEU A 88 13.99 3.66 0.65
C LEU A 88 14.82 3.87 1.92
N SER A 89 15.55 2.85 2.38
CA SER A 89 16.46 2.97 3.52
C SER A 89 17.60 3.95 3.25
N LEU A 90 18.06 4.09 2.00
CA LEU A 90 19.11 5.04 1.63
C LEU A 90 18.66 6.50 1.76
N ILE A 91 17.36 6.79 1.55
CA ILE A 91 16.79 8.14 1.71
C ILE A 91 16.97 8.66 3.14
N ASN A 92 16.91 7.77 4.13
CA ASN A 92 17.08 8.12 5.54
C ASN A 92 18.46 8.74 5.83
N ILE A 93 19.50 8.42 5.04
CA ILE A 93 20.83 9.03 5.20
C ILE A 93 20.84 10.49 4.72
N GLY A 94 20.02 10.81 3.71
CA GLY A 94 19.96 12.15 3.13
C GLY A 94 19.04 13.11 3.89
N SER A 95 17.86 12.65 4.29
CA SER A 95 16.89 13.48 5.02
C SER A 95 15.88 12.63 5.78
N GLU A 96 15.85 12.80 7.11
CA GLU A 96 14.83 12.17 7.97
C GLU A 96 13.42 12.70 7.65
N THR A 97 13.29 13.99 7.31
CA THR A 97 12.01 14.60 6.87
C THR A 97 11.46 13.91 5.62
N ALA A 98 12.31 13.63 4.63
CA ALA A 98 11.88 12.95 3.41
C ALA A 98 11.45 11.49 3.69
N PHE A 99 12.18 10.77 4.53
CA PHE A 99 11.81 9.42 4.94
C PHE A 99 10.47 9.40 5.69
N ASN A 100 10.29 10.28 6.68
CA ASN A 100 9.05 10.40 7.44
C ASN A 100 7.86 10.73 6.53
N ALA A 101 8.04 11.62 5.55
CA ALA A 101 7.00 11.93 4.56
C ALA A 101 6.57 10.71 3.74
N ILE A 102 7.51 9.84 3.35
CA ILE A 102 7.21 8.59 2.62
C ILE A 102 6.46 7.59 3.52
N VAL A 103 6.85 7.48 4.79
CA VAL A 103 6.17 6.59 5.76
C VAL A 103 4.73 7.06 5.99
N SER A 104 4.51 8.36 6.22
CA SER A 104 3.17 8.94 6.35
C SER A 104 2.34 8.75 5.08
N LEU A 105 2.96 8.89 3.90
CA LEU A 105 2.32 8.62 2.61
C LEU A 105 1.87 7.17 2.48
N ASN A 106 2.67 6.21 2.95
CA ASN A 106 2.32 4.79 2.90
C ASN A 106 1.04 4.51 3.71
N VAL A 107 0.93 5.08 4.90
CA VAL A 107 -0.26 4.97 5.75
C VAL A 107 -1.47 5.61 5.07
N ALA A 108 -1.32 6.80 4.51
CA ALA A 108 -2.40 7.48 3.78
C ALA A 108 -2.88 6.67 2.57
N ALA A 109 -1.95 6.11 1.78
CA ALA A 109 -2.26 5.28 0.61
C ALA A 109 -2.98 3.96 0.99
N LEU A 110 -2.61 3.35 2.13
CA LEU A 110 -3.30 2.19 2.68
C LEU A 110 -4.74 2.54 3.08
N MET A 111 -4.93 3.64 3.83
CA MET A 111 -6.26 4.11 4.23
C MET A 111 -7.13 4.43 3.01
N PHE A 112 -6.56 5.05 1.98
CA PHE A 112 -7.26 5.32 0.72
C PHE A 112 -7.69 4.04 0.00
N SER A 113 -6.81 3.04 -0.08
CA SER A 113 -7.12 1.74 -0.69
C SER A 113 -8.25 1.01 0.05
N TYR A 114 -8.28 1.11 1.39
CA TYR A 114 -9.39 0.60 2.20
C TYR A 114 -10.68 1.39 1.98
N SER A 115 -10.61 2.71 1.85
CA SER A 115 -11.76 3.55 1.54
C SER A 115 -12.41 3.13 0.21
N ILE A 116 -11.62 2.91 -0.85
CA ILE A 116 -12.12 2.43 -2.16
C ILE A 116 -12.76 1.05 -2.04
N SER A 117 -12.09 0.13 -1.33
CA SER A 117 -12.59 -1.24 -1.18
C SER A 117 -13.91 -1.28 -0.42
N MET A 118 -14.04 -0.51 0.67
CA MET A 118 -15.28 -0.42 1.44
C MET A 118 -16.39 0.30 0.66
N SER A 119 -16.08 1.39 -0.04
CA SER A 119 -17.08 2.11 -0.84
C SER A 119 -17.63 1.24 -1.97
N CYS A 120 -16.77 0.49 -2.66
CA CYS A 120 -17.18 -0.48 -3.69
C CYS A 120 -18.08 -1.60 -3.09
N LEU A 121 -17.75 -2.11 -1.91
CA LEU A 121 -18.58 -3.10 -1.22
C LEU A 121 -19.95 -2.53 -0.79
N ILE A 122 -19.99 -1.30 -0.26
CA ILE A 122 -21.24 -0.61 0.11
C ILE A 122 -22.09 -0.38 -1.15
N TRP A 123 -21.48 0.13 -2.22
CA TRP A 123 -22.14 0.37 -3.50
C TRP A 123 -22.75 -0.93 -4.06
N ARG A 124 -21.96 -2.01 -4.10
CA ARG A 124 -22.43 -3.31 -4.61
C ARG A 124 -23.54 -3.90 -3.75
N LYS A 125 -23.50 -3.74 -2.42
CA LYS A 125 -24.57 -4.17 -1.52
C LYS A 125 -25.87 -3.38 -1.71
N LEU A 126 -25.78 -2.09 -2.02
CA LEU A 126 -26.95 -1.22 -2.15
C LEU A 126 -27.61 -1.34 -3.53
N PHE A 127 -26.81 -1.39 -4.61
CA PHE A 127 -27.32 -1.36 -5.98
C PHE A 127 -27.42 -2.73 -6.65
N HIS A 128 -26.57 -3.70 -6.28
CA HIS A 128 -26.47 -5.00 -6.95
C HIS A 128 -26.30 -6.19 -5.97
N PRO A 129 -27.23 -6.39 -5.03
CA PRO A 129 -27.10 -7.38 -3.96
C PRO A 129 -26.92 -8.82 -4.49
N HIS A 130 -27.51 -9.14 -5.63
CA HIS A 130 -27.44 -10.48 -6.25
C HIS A 130 -26.08 -10.83 -6.85
N THR A 131 -25.19 -9.86 -7.03
CA THR A 131 -23.87 -10.10 -7.64
C THR A 131 -22.86 -10.64 -6.63
N LEU A 132 -23.11 -10.53 -5.32
CA LEU A 132 -22.14 -10.93 -4.29
C LEU A 132 -22.15 -12.47 -4.12
N PRO A 133 -20.98 -13.14 -4.13
CA PRO A 133 -20.90 -14.57 -3.89
C PRO A 133 -21.40 -14.90 -2.46
N PRO A 134 -21.98 -16.09 -2.24
CA PRO A 134 -22.51 -16.47 -0.94
C PRO A 134 -21.39 -16.47 0.12
N ALA A 135 -21.53 -15.61 1.13
CA ALA A 135 -20.57 -15.50 2.22
C ALA A 135 -20.75 -16.69 3.17
N ARG A 136 -19.66 -17.40 3.50
CA ARG A 136 -19.67 -18.48 4.52
C ARG A 136 -20.13 -17.99 5.89
N TRP A 137 -19.88 -16.71 6.19
CA TRP A 137 -20.34 -16.03 7.39
C TRP A 137 -20.86 -14.65 7.02
N GLY A 138 -22.14 -14.38 7.31
CA GLY A 138 -22.78 -13.11 7.02
C GLY A 138 -23.35 -12.49 8.28
N LEU A 139 -22.99 -11.24 8.56
CA LEU A 139 -23.61 -10.43 9.61
C LEU A 139 -25.06 -9.99 9.29
N GLY A 140 -25.67 -10.56 8.24
CA GLY A 140 -27.00 -10.18 7.76
C GLY A 140 -27.10 -8.67 7.49
N CYS A 141 -28.16 -8.04 8.01
CA CYS A 141 -28.43 -6.62 7.89
C CYS A 141 -27.38 -5.73 8.59
N TYR A 142 -26.78 -6.20 9.70
CA TYR A 142 -25.72 -5.47 10.40
C TYR A 142 -24.45 -5.34 9.57
N GLY A 143 -24.27 -6.22 8.57
CA GLY A 143 -23.14 -6.17 7.67
C GLY A 143 -23.06 -4.86 6.88
N LEU A 144 -24.17 -4.21 6.53
CA LEU A 144 -24.13 -2.92 5.83
C LEU A 144 -23.77 -1.78 6.79
N ALA A 145 -24.42 -1.73 7.96
CA ALA A 145 -24.17 -0.71 8.97
C ALA A 145 -22.70 -0.70 9.43
N VAL A 146 -22.11 -1.86 9.69
CA VAL A 146 -20.69 -1.98 10.10
C VAL A 146 -19.75 -1.49 8.99
N ASN A 147 -20.05 -1.78 7.72
CA ASN A 147 -19.23 -1.29 6.61
C ASN A 147 -19.31 0.24 6.47
N ILE A 148 -20.49 0.83 6.66
CA ILE A 148 -20.67 2.29 6.60
C ILE A 148 -19.92 2.97 7.76
N ILE A 149 -20.07 2.47 8.99
CA ILE A 149 -19.37 3.01 10.16
C ILE A 149 -17.85 2.88 9.98
N GLY A 150 -17.38 1.72 9.50
CA GLY A 150 -15.96 1.50 9.19
C GLY A 150 -15.45 2.46 8.12
N TRP A 151 -16.23 2.68 7.06
CA TRP A 151 -15.87 3.61 5.98
C TRP A 151 -15.76 5.06 6.47
N LEU A 152 -16.72 5.52 7.29
CA LEU A 152 -16.66 6.85 7.93
C LEU A 152 -15.43 7.00 8.83
N TYR A 153 -15.07 5.96 9.58
CA TYR A 153 -13.86 5.96 10.39
C TYR A 153 -12.58 6.03 9.54
N VAL A 154 -12.52 5.29 8.43
CA VAL A 154 -11.37 5.35 7.50
C VAL A 154 -11.25 6.74 6.87
N LEU A 155 -12.36 7.39 6.51
CA LEU A 155 -12.34 8.77 6.02
C LEU A 155 -11.83 9.76 7.08
N PHE A 156 -12.28 9.61 8.32
CA PHE A 156 -11.76 10.38 9.44
C PHE A 156 -10.25 10.17 9.63
N ALA A 157 -9.79 8.91 9.64
CA ALA A 157 -8.37 8.58 9.78
C ALA A 157 -7.53 9.11 8.62
N LEU A 158 -8.06 9.09 7.39
CA LEU A 158 -7.40 9.61 6.19
C LEU A 158 -7.19 11.13 6.30
N PHE A 159 -8.18 11.88 6.79
CA PHE A 159 -8.03 13.31 7.06
C PHE A 159 -6.89 13.58 8.06
N TRP A 160 -6.85 12.85 9.17
CA TRP A 160 -5.80 13.01 10.18
C TRP A 160 -4.43 12.55 9.70
N SER A 161 -4.36 11.62 8.75
CA SER A 161 -3.09 11.15 8.19
C SER A 161 -2.32 12.23 7.42
N PHE A 162 -3.02 13.26 6.91
CA PHE A 162 -2.42 14.40 6.22
C PHE A 162 -2.24 15.62 7.14
N TRP A 163 -2.77 15.56 8.36
CA TRP A 163 -2.65 16.65 9.32
C TRP A 163 -1.22 16.71 9.89
N PRO A 164 -0.65 17.91 10.12
CA PRO A 164 0.69 18.05 10.70
C PRO A 164 0.73 17.61 12.17
N GLU A 165 1.78 16.89 12.55
CA GLU A 165 1.93 16.35 13.92
C GLU A 165 2.29 17.41 14.97
N ALA A 166 2.90 18.52 14.55
CA ALA A 166 3.35 19.59 15.45
C ALA A 166 2.99 20.98 14.91
N THR A 167 2.70 21.90 15.84
CA THR A 167 2.60 23.34 15.58
C THR A 167 3.68 24.03 16.41
N PRO A 168 4.48 24.97 15.85
CA PRO A 168 4.39 25.59 14.53
C PRO A 168 4.90 24.72 13.37
N VAL A 169 4.30 24.90 12.20
CA VAL A 169 4.66 24.19 10.97
C VAL A 169 5.91 24.82 10.36
N THR A 170 7.02 24.10 10.38
CA THR A 170 8.27 24.44 9.68
C THR A 170 8.46 23.51 8.48
N THR A 171 9.42 23.77 7.60
CA THR A 171 9.73 22.89 6.47
C THR A 171 10.11 21.47 6.89
N GLU A 172 10.59 21.32 8.13
CA GLU A 172 10.99 20.04 8.73
C GLU A 172 9.82 19.29 9.38
N THR A 173 8.80 20.00 9.89
CA THR A 173 7.62 19.40 10.55
C THR A 173 6.39 19.32 9.65
N PHE A 174 6.45 19.87 8.44
CA PHE A 174 5.38 19.77 7.46
C PHE A 174 5.23 18.34 6.94
N ASN A 175 3.99 17.83 6.93
CA ASN A 175 3.69 16.52 6.40
C ASN A 175 3.64 16.57 4.86
N TRP A 176 4.80 16.42 4.23
CA TRP A 176 4.97 16.44 2.77
C TRP A 176 4.24 15.30 2.02
N SER A 177 3.70 14.31 2.75
CA SER A 177 2.95 13.21 2.14
C SER A 177 1.75 13.68 1.32
N VAL A 178 1.09 14.77 1.72
CA VAL A 178 -0.10 15.28 1.01
C VAL A 178 0.24 15.75 -0.40
N VAL A 179 1.39 16.42 -0.57
CA VAL A 179 1.86 16.94 -1.85
C VAL A 179 2.22 15.80 -2.78
N ILE A 180 2.96 14.80 -2.26
CA ILE A 180 3.34 13.62 -3.02
C ILE A 180 2.09 12.82 -3.42
N PHE A 181 1.12 12.66 -2.51
CA PHE A 181 -0.12 11.95 -2.78
C PHE A 181 -0.93 12.59 -3.91
N VAL A 182 -1.16 13.91 -3.85
CA VAL A 182 -1.89 14.64 -4.89
C VAL A 182 -1.14 14.61 -6.23
N ALA A 183 0.18 14.78 -6.22
CA ALA A 183 0.99 14.71 -7.43
C ALA A 183 0.87 13.34 -8.11
N VAL A 184 0.97 12.26 -7.33
CA VAL A 184 0.81 10.88 -7.84
C VAL A 184 -0.61 10.68 -8.37
N PHE A 185 -1.64 11.11 -7.65
CA PHE A 185 -3.03 10.97 -8.08
C PHE A 185 -3.29 11.67 -9.42
N LEU A 186 -2.83 12.92 -9.56
CA LEU A 186 -2.94 13.68 -10.81
C LEU A 186 -2.18 12.99 -11.96
N MET A 187 -0.96 12.47 -11.71
CA MET A 187 -0.23 11.71 -12.73
C MET A 187 -0.98 10.45 -13.18
N TYR A 188 -1.60 9.74 -12.23
CA TYR A 188 -2.38 8.54 -12.52
C TYR A 188 -3.67 8.86 -13.28
N GLU A 189 -4.42 9.89 -12.90
CA GLU A 189 -5.62 10.31 -13.64
C GLU A 189 -5.29 10.64 -15.09
N ASN A 190 -4.20 11.40 -15.32
CA ASN A 190 -3.73 11.71 -16.67
C ASN A 190 -3.35 10.44 -17.45
N THR A 191 -2.71 9.46 -16.80
CA THR A 191 -2.31 8.19 -17.44
C THR A 191 -3.51 7.29 -17.74
N ILE A 192 -4.49 7.22 -16.84
CA ILE A 192 -5.73 6.44 -17.02
C ILE A 192 -6.57 7.07 -18.12
N SER A 193 -6.74 8.39 -18.11
CA SER A 193 -7.42 9.12 -19.17
C SER A 193 -6.78 8.81 -20.52
N LEU A 194 -5.44 8.85 -20.61
CA LEU A 194 -4.71 8.50 -21.84
C LEU A 194 -4.96 7.05 -22.27
N LYS A 195 -4.88 6.08 -21.34
CA LYS A 195 -5.09 4.64 -21.64
C LYS A 195 -6.53 4.35 -22.08
N THR A 196 -7.51 4.95 -21.40
CA THR A 196 -8.93 4.80 -21.74
C THR A 196 -9.21 5.43 -23.10
N THR A 197 -8.73 6.66 -23.35
CA THR A 197 -8.85 7.32 -24.66
C THR A 197 -8.20 6.49 -25.77
N VAL A 198 -6.99 5.97 -25.57
CA VAL A 198 -6.32 5.10 -26.56
C VAL A 198 -7.08 3.79 -26.78
N ALA A 199 -7.65 3.19 -25.72
CA ALA A 199 -8.45 1.97 -25.85
C ALA A 199 -9.76 2.22 -26.61
N THR A 200 -10.46 3.33 -26.33
CA THR A 200 -11.66 3.74 -27.06
C THR A 200 -11.33 4.02 -28.53
N LEU A 201 -10.23 4.74 -28.82
CA LEU A 201 -9.78 4.99 -30.19
C LEU A 201 -9.39 3.70 -30.93
N LYS A 202 -8.82 2.71 -30.23
CA LYS A 202 -8.49 1.40 -30.80
C LYS A 202 -9.76 0.65 -31.22
N LEU A 203 -10.78 0.64 -30.36
CA LEU A 203 -12.07 0.02 -30.64
C LEU A 203 -12.80 0.72 -31.80
N GLU A 204 -12.78 2.05 -31.85
CA GLU A 204 -13.34 2.83 -32.97
C GLU A 204 -12.64 2.47 -34.29
N CYS A 205 -11.31 2.38 -34.28
CA CYS A 205 -10.52 2.08 -35.48
C CYS A 205 -10.73 0.63 -35.96
N ASP A 206 -10.86 -0.33 -35.04
CA ASP A 206 -11.14 -1.74 -35.37
C ASP A 206 -12.59 -1.91 -35.89
N SER A 207 -13.55 -1.13 -35.37
CA SER A 207 -14.93 -1.08 -35.87
C SER A 207 -14.97 -0.54 -37.31
N VAL A 208 -14.32 0.59 -37.57
CA VAL A 208 -14.27 1.21 -38.90
C VAL A 208 -13.55 0.31 -39.91
N ALA A 209 -12.47 -0.36 -39.49
CA ALA A 209 -11.77 -1.32 -40.35
C ALA A 209 -12.64 -2.52 -40.74
N SER A 210 -13.55 -2.94 -39.85
CA SER A 210 -14.48 -4.05 -40.10
C SER A 210 -15.58 -3.65 -41.10
N GLU A 211 -16.16 -2.44 -40.96
CA GLU A 211 -17.16 -1.92 -41.91
C GLU A 211 -16.61 -1.70 -43.32
N VAL A 212 -15.33 -1.30 -43.45
CA VAL A 212 -14.70 -1.11 -44.76
C VAL A 212 -14.49 -2.45 -45.48
N LEU A 213 -14.12 -3.51 -44.76
CA LEU A 213 -13.96 -4.86 -45.32
C LEU A 213 -15.30 -5.47 -45.78
N GLU A 214 -16.40 -5.18 -45.08
CA GLU A 214 -17.74 -5.67 -45.44
C GLU A 214 -18.33 -4.99 -46.69
N CYS A 215 -17.85 -3.80 -47.05
CA CYS A 215 -18.25 -3.09 -48.28
C CYS A 215 -17.44 -3.52 -49.52
N GLU A 216 -16.36 -4.29 -49.34
CA GLU A 216 -15.45 -4.72 -50.42
C GLU A 216 -15.78 -6.15 -50.94
N GLU A 217 -16.67 -6.89 -50.27
CA GLU A 217 -17.30 -8.15 -50.72
C GLU A 217 -18.65 -7.94 -51.41
#